data_AF-A0A2T1DPI9-F1
#
_entry.id   AF-A0A2T1DPI9-F1
#
_cell.length_a   1.000
_cell.length_b   1.000
_cell.length_c   1.000
_cell.angle_alpha   90.00
_cell.angle_beta   90.00
_cell.angle_gamma   90.00
#
_symmetry.space_group_name_H-M   'P 1'
#
loop_
_entity.id
_entity.type
_entity.pdbx_description
1 polymer ?
#
loop_
_entity_poly.entity_id
_entity_poly.type
_entity_poly.pdbx_seq_one_letter_code
_entity_poly.pdbx_strand_id
1 'polypeptide(L)'
;MREHLAAEINAKAERKSDSKEVQDKYAKQVRISIHRWSYDRLLSTISSQANKLGLTLETMAQPPHGTPQEKARDVAIAAYHSRQVSSN
;
A
#
# COMPACT_ATOMS: atom_id res chain seq x y z
N MET A 1 15.23 -4.18 -10.75
CA MET A 1 14.13 -3.19 -10.87
C MET A 1 14.03 -2.26 -9.66
N ARG A 2 14.02 -2.77 -8.41
CA ARG A 2 14.02 -1.91 -7.19
C ARG A 2 15.29 -1.07 -7.02
N GLU A 3 16.46 -1.60 -7.38
CA GLU A 3 17.74 -0.89 -7.23
C GLU A 3 17.91 0.27 -8.23
N HIS A 4 17.54 0.08 -9.50
CA HIS A 4 17.55 1.16 -10.51
C HIS A 4 16.67 2.33 -10.10
N LEU A 5 15.48 2.04 -9.55
CA LEU A 5 14.56 3.06 -9.08
C LEU A 5 15.11 3.85 -7.87
N ALA A 6 15.81 3.17 -6.95
CA ALA A 6 16.43 3.83 -5.81
C ALA A 6 17.57 4.79 -6.24
N ALA A 7 18.40 4.36 -7.19
CA ALA A 7 19.46 5.20 -7.76
C ALA A 7 18.89 6.44 -8.47
N GLU A 8 17.81 6.28 -9.25
CA GLU A 8 17.14 7.41 -9.91
C GLU A 8 16.51 8.40 -8.94
N ILE A 9 15.91 7.91 -7.84
CA ILE A 9 15.31 8.79 -6.81
C ILE A 9 16.40 9.62 -6.14
N ASN A 10 17.54 9.01 -5.81
CA ASN A 10 18.65 9.73 -5.18
C ASN A 10 19.26 10.74 -6.16
N ALA A 11 19.48 10.38 -7.43
CA ALA A 11 19.98 11.32 -8.43
C ALA A 11 19.02 12.50 -8.67
N LYS A 12 17.70 12.28 -8.61
CA LYS A 12 16.70 13.37 -8.68
C LYS A 12 16.70 14.24 -7.42
N ALA A 13 16.97 13.65 -6.25
CA ALA A 13 17.10 14.40 -5.00
C ALA A 13 18.32 15.32 -5.05
N GLU A 14 19.47 14.79 -5.46
CA GLU A 14 20.73 15.52 -5.62
C GLU A 14 20.61 16.69 -6.58
N ARG A 15 19.92 16.51 -7.72
CA ARG A 15 19.66 17.61 -8.68
C ARG A 15 18.73 18.70 -8.13
N LYS A 16 17.95 18.41 -7.08
CA LYS A 16 16.91 19.31 -6.58
C LYS A 16 17.43 20.30 -5.54
N SER A 17 18.48 19.95 -4.81
CA SER A 17 19.10 20.82 -3.81
C SER A 17 20.47 20.28 -3.41
N ASP A 18 21.41 21.16 -3.07
CA ASP A 18 22.70 20.78 -2.49
C ASP A 18 22.62 20.49 -0.98
N SER A 19 21.49 20.78 -0.34
CA SER A 19 21.28 20.47 1.08
C SER A 19 20.85 19.01 1.27
N LYS A 20 21.69 18.24 1.98
CA LYS A 20 21.46 16.82 2.28
C LYS A 20 20.12 16.56 2.98
N GLU A 21 19.69 17.45 3.87
CA GLU A 21 18.41 17.32 4.57
C GLU A 21 17.21 17.45 3.62
N VAL A 22 17.31 18.35 2.64
CA VAL A 22 16.27 18.54 1.60
C VAL A 22 16.24 17.35 0.65
N GLN A 23 17.41 16.81 0.28
CA GLN A 23 17.53 15.61 -0.53
C GLN A 23 16.86 14.41 0.16
N ASP A 24 17.16 14.17 1.43
CA ASP A 24 16.61 13.06 2.21
C ASP A 24 15.09 13.16 2.35
N LYS A 25 14.58 14.37 2.62
CA LYS A 25 13.13 14.62 2.71
C LYS A 25 12.43 14.33 1.38
N TYR A 26 13.00 14.79 0.27
CA TYR A 26 12.44 14.56 -1.07
C TYR A 26 12.48 13.07 -1.44
N ALA A 27 13.62 12.40 -1.24
CA ALA A 27 13.75 10.97 -1.52
C ALA A 27 12.74 10.14 -0.71
N LYS A 28 12.54 10.47 0.57
CA LYS A 28 11.52 9.82 1.43
C LYS A 28 10.11 9.99 0.86
N GLN A 29 9.72 11.20 0.46
CA GLN A 29 8.40 11.46 -0.10
C GLN A 29 8.16 10.69 -1.41
N VAL A 30 9.15 10.66 -2.30
CA VAL A 30 9.06 9.93 -3.57
C VAL A 30 8.97 8.43 -3.34
N ARG A 31 9.76 7.86 -2.40
CA ARG A 31 9.66 6.45 -2.02
C ARG A 31 8.28 6.08 -1.48
N ILE A 32 7.68 6.93 -0.64
CA ILE A 32 6.31 6.74 -0.13
C ILE A 32 5.31 6.76 -1.30
N SER A 33 5.41 7.73 -2.20
CA SER A 33 4.52 7.84 -3.36
C SER A 33 4.58 6.60 -4.26
N ILE A 34 5.78 6.12 -4.58
CA ILE A 34 5.98 4.91 -5.39
C ILE A 34 5.42 3.68 -4.68
N HIS A 35 5.66 3.54 -3.38
CA HIS A 35 5.14 2.42 -2.61
C HIS A 35 3.60 2.41 -2.62
N ARG A 36 2.96 3.57 -2.46
CA ARG A 36 1.50 3.69 -2.56
C ARG A 36 1.00 3.30 -3.95
N TRP A 37 1.66 3.77 -5.01
CA TRP A 37 1.32 3.38 -6.38
C TRP A 37 1.43 1.87 -6.62
N SER A 38 2.44 1.22 -6.00
CA SER A 38 2.58 -0.23 -6.07
C SER A 38 1.44 -0.98 -5.37
N TYR A 39 0.90 -0.42 -4.28
CA TYR A 39 -0.23 -1.00 -3.55
C TYR A 39 -1.55 -0.83 -4.31
N ASP A 40 -1.82 0.35 -4.85
CA ASP A 40 -3.03 0.60 -5.65
C ASP A 40 -3.07 -0.31 -6.90
N ARG A 41 -1.91 -0.50 -7.54
CA ARG A 41 -1.77 -1.41 -8.68
C ARG A 41 -1.96 -2.87 -8.27
N LEU A 42 -1.42 -3.27 -7.11
CA LEU A 42 -1.63 -4.61 -6.57
C LEU A 42 -3.12 -4.85 -6.30
N LEU A 43 -3.79 -3.91 -5.62
CA LEU A 43 -5.22 -3.97 -5.34
C LEU A 43 -6.03 -4.10 -6.63
N SER A 44 -5.77 -3.23 -7.62
CA SER A 44 -6.44 -3.27 -8.93
C SER A 44 -6.26 -4.63 -9.62
N THR A 45 -5.06 -5.20 -9.56
CA THR A 45 -4.77 -6.52 -10.15
C THR A 45 -5.53 -7.64 -9.43
N ILE A 46 -5.55 -7.62 -8.10
CA ILE A 46 -6.30 -8.59 -7.28
C ILE A 46 -7.79 -8.49 -7.57
N SER A 47 -8.36 -7.27 -7.55
CA SER A 47 -9.77 -7.02 -7.85
C SER A 47 -10.15 -7.50 -9.26
N SER A 48 -9.32 -7.21 -10.26
CA SER A 48 -9.54 -7.67 -11.63
C SER A 48 -9.59 -9.20 -11.72
N GLN A 49 -8.67 -9.90 -11.04
CA GLN A 49 -8.62 -11.35 -11.06
C GLN A 49 -9.76 -11.99 -10.28
N ALA A 50 -10.14 -11.41 -9.13
CA ALA A 50 -11.29 -11.87 -8.35
C ALA A 50 -12.60 -11.74 -9.13
N ASN A 51 -12.81 -10.59 -9.79
CA ASN A 51 -14.01 -10.36 -10.61
C ASN A 51 -14.13 -11.39 -11.75
N LYS A 52 -13.02 -11.77 -12.40
CA LYS A 52 -13.03 -12.83 -13.44
C LYS A 52 -13.48 -14.18 -12.91
N LEU A 53 -13.26 -14.45 -11.63
CA LEU A 53 -13.61 -15.70 -10.95
C LEU A 53 -14.95 -15.60 -10.20
N GLY A 54 -15.65 -14.46 -10.28
CA GLY A 54 -16.89 -14.23 -9.54
C GLY A 54 -16.70 -14.14 -8.02
N LEU A 55 -15.49 -13.80 -7.56
CA LEU A 55 -15.18 -13.66 -6.13
C LEU A 55 -15.47 -12.23 -5.66
N THR A 56 -16.18 -12.10 -4.55
CA THR A 56 -16.38 -10.83 -3.86
C THR A 56 -15.11 -10.45 -3.10
N LEU A 57 -14.63 -9.21 -3.29
CA LEU A 57 -13.54 -8.65 -2.50
C LEU A 57 -14.09 -7.71 -1.43
N GLU A 58 -13.56 -7.84 -0.22
CA GLU A 58 -13.82 -6.91 0.89
C GLU A 58 -12.49 -6.41 1.44
N THR A 59 -12.41 -5.12 1.75
CA THR A 59 -11.20 -4.47 2.24
C THR A 59 -11.47 -3.78 3.57
N MET A 60 -10.69 -4.11 4.59
CA MET A 60 -10.75 -3.47 5.90
C MET A 60 -9.36 -3.03 6.36
N ALA A 61 -9.32 -2.04 7.25
CA ALA A 61 -8.08 -1.56 7.83
C ALA A 61 -7.45 -2.65 8.71
N GLN A 62 -6.15 -2.89 8.50
CA GLN A 62 -5.38 -3.82 9.32
C GLN A 62 -4.99 -3.14 10.66
N PRO A 63 -5.14 -3.82 11.80
CA PRO A 63 -4.76 -3.23 13.08
C PRO A 63 -3.24 -2.98 13.16
N PRO A 64 -2.81 -1.91 13.86
CA PRO A 64 -1.41 -1.50 13.90
C PRO A 64 -0.51 -2.53 14.63
N HIS A 65 -1.06 -3.25 15.60
CA HIS A 65 -0.34 -4.19 16.47
C HIS A 65 -0.87 -5.62 16.35
N GLY A 66 -0.12 -6.60 16.89
CA GLY A 66 -0.43 -8.02 16.83
C GLY A 66 0.43 -8.80 15.81
N THR A 67 0.35 -10.12 15.91
CA THR A 67 0.96 -11.05 14.95
C THR A 67 0.24 -10.99 13.59
N PRO A 68 0.88 -11.41 12.49
CA PRO A 68 0.22 -11.48 11.18
C PRO A 68 -1.11 -12.26 11.20
N GLN A 69 -1.17 -13.34 11.98
CA GLN A 69 -2.34 -14.20 12.13
C GLN A 69 -3.49 -13.48 12.86
N GLU A 70 -3.18 -12.81 13.98
CA GLU A 70 -4.18 -12.02 14.71
C GLU A 70 -4.72 -10.89 13.85
N LYS A 71 -3.83 -10.17 13.15
CA LYS A 71 -4.21 -9.11 12.23
C LYS A 71 -5.14 -9.61 11.12
N ALA A 72 -4.84 -10.76 10.53
CA ALA A 72 -5.67 -11.35 9.48
C ALA A 72 -7.06 -11.76 10.01
N ARG A 73 -7.10 -12.40 11.18
CA ARG A 73 -8.35 -12.76 11.86
C ARG A 73 -9.21 -11.53 12.11
N ASP A 74 -8.62 -10.48 12.68
CA ASP A 74 -9.35 -9.28 13.06
C ASP A 74 -9.88 -8.51 11.83
N VAL A 75 -9.12 -8.47 10.74
CA VAL A 75 -9.57 -7.93 9.43
C VAL A 75 -10.77 -8.70 8.90
N ALA A 76 -10.74 -10.04 8.94
CA ALA A 76 -11.85 -10.88 8.47
C ALA A 76 -13.13 -10.68 9.32
N ILE A 77 -12.98 -10.60 10.64
CA ILE A 77 -14.09 -10.34 11.57
C ILE A 77 -14.68 -8.95 11.30
N ALA A 78 -13.85 -7.92 11.15
CA ALA A 78 -14.31 -6.57 10.86
C ALA A 78 -15.07 -6.47 9.53
N ALA A 79 -14.59 -7.16 8.50
CA ALA A 79 -15.25 -7.20 7.19
C ALA A 79 -16.63 -7.87 7.30
N TYR A 80 -16.72 -8.97 8.05
CA TYR A 80 -17.98 -9.65 8.31
C TYR A 80 -19.00 -8.75 9.00
N HIS A 81 -18.62 -8.05 10.06
CA HIS A 81 -19.52 -7.14 10.75
C HIS A 81 -19.97 -5.98 9.86
N SER A 82 -19.06 -5.40 9.06
CA SER A 82 -19.38 -4.31 8.14
C SER A 82 -20.44 -4.72 7.09
N ARG A 83 -20.35 -5.95 6.58
CA ARG A 83 -21.34 -6.51 5.65
C ARG A 83 -22.72 -6.70 6.29
N GLN A 84 -22.76 -7.15 7.55
CA GLN A 84 -24.02 -7.32 8.28
C GLN A 84 -24.73 -5.99 8.52
N VAL A 85 -23.98 -4.94 8.86
CA VAL A 85 -24.53 -3.57 9.06
C VAL A 85 -25.07 -3.00 7.75
N SER A 86 -24.43 -3.30 6.61
CA SER A 86 -24.85 -2.78 5.30
C SER A 86 -26.05 -3.52 4.68
N SER A 87 -26.49 -4.62 5.29
CA SER A 87 -27.62 -5.44 4.83
C SER A 87 -28.94 -5.17 5.58
N ASN A 88 -28.92 -4.24 6.55
CA ASN A 88 -30.10 -3.70 7.25
C ASN A 88 -30.46 -2.32 6.70
#